data_AF-A0A953AQ55-F1
#
_entry.id   AF-A0A953AQ55-F1
#
_cell.length_a   1.000
_cell.length_b   1.000
_cell.length_c   1.000
_cell.angle_alpha   90.00
_cell.angle_beta   90.00
_cell.angle_gamma   90.00
#
_symmetry.space_group_name_H-M   'P 1'
#
loop_
_entity.id
_entity.type
_entity.pdbx_description
1 polymer ?
#
loop_
_entity_poly.entity_id
_entity_poly.type
_entity_poly.pdbx_seq_one_letter_code
_entity_poly.pdbx_strand_id
1 'polypeptide(L)'
;MRQPTAEIALELPEPGPQVLETLAERLAAVRVRALARPEPEHAYLVITPLGTAGRDGLERALRLLGVAILNRRAIRDWARTSSAIYIRHPSQLRRGALFEAAWRSLFPDNRAEAWAFDPRLHALVMQHKRCLRARLGELAVSFGPRAKDRGTLHALHVGDHQDIAKDARVIEAITCG
;
A
#
# COMPACT_ATOMS: atom_id res chain seq x y z
N MET A 1 11.82 -19.78 16.09
CA MET A 1 11.24 -20.21 14.80
C MET A 1 9.89 -19.54 14.65
N ARG A 2 9.66 -18.70 13.63
CA ARG A 2 8.31 -18.19 13.35
C ARG A 2 7.54 -19.34 12.68
N GLN A 3 6.33 -19.64 13.14
CA GLN A 3 5.43 -20.53 12.41
C GLN A 3 5.23 -19.98 10.99
N PRO A 4 5.17 -20.84 9.96
CA PRO A 4 4.86 -20.38 8.62
C PRO A 4 3.48 -19.72 8.63
N THR A 5 3.41 -18.43 8.31
CA THR A 5 2.14 -17.76 8.04
C THR A 5 1.43 -18.56 6.96
N ALA A 6 0.22 -19.06 7.24
CA ALA A 6 -0.55 -19.83 6.28
C ALA A 6 -0.65 -19.04 4.96
N GLU A 7 -0.17 -19.64 3.87
CA GLU A 7 -0.24 -19.05 2.54
C GLU A 7 -1.65 -19.27 1.97
N ILE A 8 -2.29 -18.20 1.51
CA ILE A 8 -3.57 -18.30 0.81
C ILE A 8 -3.29 -18.42 -0.69
N ALA A 9 -3.70 -19.55 -1.27
CA ALA A 9 -3.72 -19.73 -2.71
C ALA A 9 -4.99 -19.08 -3.29
N LEU A 10 -4.81 -18.19 -4.25
CA LEU A 10 -5.88 -17.56 -5.01
C LEU A 10 -5.82 -18.05 -6.46
N GLU A 11 -6.96 -18.52 -6.97
CA GLU A 11 -7.13 -18.84 -8.38
C GLU A 11 -7.45 -17.56 -9.15
N LEU A 12 -6.42 -16.81 -9.50
CA LEU A 12 -6.56 -15.56 -10.25
C LEU A 12 -6.30 -15.81 -11.75
N PRO A 13 -7.14 -15.27 -12.64
CA PRO A 13 -6.89 -15.36 -14.07
C PRO A 13 -5.62 -14.60 -14.44
N GLU A 14 -4.90 -15.12 -15.42
CA GLU A 14 -3.75 -14.43 -16.00
C GLU A 14 -4.22 -13.10 -16.63
N PRO A 15 -3.61 -11.94 -16.30
CA PRO A 15 -4.03 -10.66 -16.85
C PRO A 15 -3.80 -10.60 -18.37
N GLY A 16 -4.87 -10.42 -19.13
CA GLY A 16 -4.78 -10.23 -20.58
C GLY A 16 -4.18 -8.88 -20.99
N PRO A 17 -3.77 -8.70 -22.26
CA PRO A 17 -3.13 -7.48 -22.76
C PRO A 17 -3.91 -6.20 -22.43
N GLN A 18 -5.22 -6.20 -22.67
CA GLN A 18 -6.10 -5.05 -22.40
C GLN A 18 -6.05 -4.58 -20.93
N VAL A 19 -5.96 -5.53 -19.98
CA VAL A 19 -5.88 -5.22 -18.55
C VAL A 19 -4.55 -4.52 -18.24
N LEU A 20 -3.46 -4.98 -18.86
CA LEU A 20 -2.12 -4.42 -18.66
C LEU A 20 -1.98 -3.02 -19.28
N GLU A 21 -2.55 -2.81 -20.46
CA GLU A 21 -2.60 -1.50 -21.13
C GLU A 21 -3.41 -0.50 -20.30
N THR A 22 -4.61 -0.87 -19.89
CA THR A 22 -5.47 -0.03 -19.04
C THR A 22 -4.78 0.32 -17.72
N LEU A 23 -4.07 -0.65 -17.12
CA LEU A 23 -3.27 -0.40 -15.92
C LEU A 23 -2.14 0.61 -16.21
N ALA A 24 -1.40 0.43 -17.30
CA ALA A 24 -0.29 1.31 -17.67
C ALA A 24 -0.75 2.77 -17.90
N GLU A 25 -1.83 2.97 -18.66
CA GLU A 25 -2.43 4.28 -18.93
C GLU A 25 -2.86 4.96 -17.63
N ARG A 26 -3.56 4.22 -16.77
CA ARG A 26 -3.99 4.74 -15.45
C ARG A 26 -2.80 5.15 -14.60
N LEU A 27 -1.74 4.35 -14.55
CA LEU A 27 -0.54 4.67 -13.79
C LEU A 27 0.15 5.92 -14.33
N ALA A 28 0.21 6.08 -15.67
CA ALA A 28 0.74 7.28 -16.29
C ALA A 28 -0.05 8.53 -15.88
N ALA A 29 -1.39 8.48 -15.94
CA ALA A 29 -2.25 9.59 -15.53
C ALA A 29 -2.11 9.96 -14.04
N VAL A 30 -1.96 8.97 -13.15
CA VAL A 30 -1.69 9.24 -11.72
C VAL A 30 -0.32 9.88 -11.53
N ARG A 31 0.72 9.42 -12.24
CA ARG A 31 2.07 10.00 -12.14
C ARG A 31 2.11 11.44 -12.61
N VAL A 32 1.45 11.78 -13.72
CA VAL A 32 1.34 13.17 -14.20
C VAL A 32 0.71 14.05 -13.12
N ARG A 33 -0.42 13.63 -12.55
CA ARG A 33 -1.08 14.38 -11.46
C ARG A 33 -0.22 14.50 -10.20
N ALA A 34 0.50 13.45 -9.83
CA ALA A 34 1.38 13.46 -8.68
C ALA A 34 2.59 14.39 -8.89
N LEU A 35 3.19 14.41 -10.08
CA LEU A 35 4.32 15.28 -10.41
C LEU A 35 3.94 16.76 -10.47
N ALA A 36 2.68 17.07 -10.83
CA ALA A 36 2.17 18.43 -10.82
C ALA A 36 1.90 18.98 -9.41
N ARG A 37 1.98 18.14 -8.37
CA ARG A 37 1.74 18.58 -6.98
C ARG A 37 2.99 19.23 -6.38
N PRO A 38 2.80 20.21 -5.46
CA PRO A 38 3.89 20.73 -4.68
C PRO A 38 4.57 19.63 -3.84
N GLU A 39 5.67 19.98 -3.20
CA GLU A 39 6.28 19.12 -2.20
C GLU A 39 5.30 18.88 -1.03
N PRO A 40 5.08 17.62 -0.62
CA PRO A 40 4.11 17.31 0.41
C PRO A 40 4.63 17.79 1.77
N GLU A 41 3.78 18.49 2.51
CA GLU A 41 4.07 18.96 3.87
C GLU A 41 4.08 17.83 4.91
N HIS A 42 3.53 16.66 4.55
CA HIS A 42 3.29 15.54 5.44
C HIS A 42 3.88 14.24 4.88
N ALA A 43 4.32 13.37 5.79
CA ALA A 43 4.54 11.97 5.49
C ALA A 43 3.25 11.19 5.70
N TYR A 44 3.10 10.07 4.98
CA TYR A 44 1.94 9.21 5.12
C TYR A 44 2.31 7.78 5.48
N LEU A 45 1.53 7.25 6.41
CA LEU A 45 1.39 5.83 6.67
C LEU A 45 0.02 5.41 6.13
N VAL A 46 -0.08 4.24 5.50
CA VAL A 46 -1.34 3.72 5.01
C VAL A 46 -1.69 2.42 5.73
N ILE A 47 -2.86 2.41 6.35
CA ILE A 47 -3.51 1.20 6.85
C ILE A 47 -4.26 0.58 5.68
N THR A 48 -3.80 -0.58 5.23
CA THR A 48 -4.42 -1.29 4.12
C THR A 48 -5.72 -1.98 4.57
N PRO A 49 -6.55 -2.52 3.66
CA PRO A 49 -7.77 -3.24 4.04
C PRO A 49 -7.52 -4.31 5.12
N LEU A 50 -6.40 -5.04 5.01
CA LEU A 50 -5.98 -6.05 5.99
C LEU A 50 -5.75 -5.47 7.40
N GLY A 51 -5.24 -4.24 7.49
CA GLY A 51 -4.90 -3.61 8.78
C GLY A 51 -6.05 -2.87 9.47
N THR A 52 -7.20 -2.72 8.80
CA THR A 52 -8.31 -1.89 9.27
C THR A 52 -8.84 -2.30 10.64
N ALA A 53 -8.95 -3.60 10.92
CA ALA A 53 -9.38 -4.11 12.22
C ALA A 53 -8.40 -3.77 13.36
N GLY A 54 -7.11 -3.55 13.04
CA GLY A 54 -6.07 -3.22 14.00
C GLY A 54 -5.81 -1.72 14.19
N ARG A 55 -6.66 -0.86 13.60
CA ARG A 55 -6.52 0.60 13.56
C ARG A 55 -6.21 1.23 14.92
N ASP A 56 -7.04 0.95 15.92
CA ASP A 56 -6.89 1.57 17.25
C ASP A 56 -5.61 1.11 17.96
N GLY A 57 -5.23 -0.14 17.74
CA GLY A 57 -3.97 -0.69 18.25
C GLY A 57 -2.75 0.00 17.63
N LEU A 58 -2.80 0.25 16.32
CA LEU A 58 -1.76 0.99 15.62
C LEU A 58 -1.67 2.44 16.11
N GLU A 59 -2.79 3.13 16.26
CA GLU A 59 -2.81 4.51 16.76
C GLU A 59 -2.17 4.61 18.15
N ARG A 60 -2.54 3.72 19.07
CA ARG A 60 -1.92 3.65 20.39
C ARG A 60 -0.41 3.40 20.29
N ALA A 61 0.01 2.49 19.41
CA ALA A 61 1.43 2.20 19.21
C ALA A 61 2.20 3.42 18.67
N LEU A 62 1.64 4.16 17.71
CA LEU A 62 2.25 5.38 17.18
C LEU A 62 2.35 6.48 18.25
N ARG A 63 1.30 6.66 19.06
CA ARG A 63 1.30 7.61 20.18
C ARG A 63 2.38 7.31 21.21
N LEU A 64 2.59 6.03 21.54
CA LEU A 64 3.68 5.59 22.43
C LEU A 64 5.08 5.87 21.86
N LEU A 65 5.21 5.96 20.54
CA LEU A 65 6.43 6.38 19.86
C LEU A 65 6.55 7.91 19.76
N GLY A 66 5.61 8.67 20.32
CA GLY A 66 5.57 10.13 20.18
C GLY A 66 5.12 10.62 18.79
N VAL A 67 4.54 9.74 17.97
CA VAL A 67 4.07 10.08 16.62
C VAL A 67 2.59 10.45 16.68
N ALA A 68 2.30 11.74 16.49
CA ALA A 68 0.94 12.24 16.38
C ALA A 68 0.39 12.09 14.95
N ILE A 69 -0.87 11.69 14.82
CA ILE A 69 -1.59 11.69 13.55
C ILE A 69 -2.21 13.06 13.36
N LEU A 70 -1.80 13.76 12.30
CA LEU A 70 -2.22 15.13 12.00
C LEU A 70 -3.53 15.17 11.21
N ASN A 71 -3.72 14.21 10.30
CA ASN A 71 -4.94 14.08 9.51
C ASN A 71 -5.14 12.63 9.05
N ARG A 72 -6.38 12.26 8.71
CA ARG A 72 -6.75 10.98 8.14
C ARG A 72 -7.53 11.19 6.86
N ARG A 73 -7.21 10.40 5.84
CA ARG A 73 -7.91 10.42 4.55
C ARG A 73 -8.30 9.02 4.15
N ALA A 74 -9.54 8.86 3.71
CA ALA A 74 -10.03 7.61 3.16
C ALA A 74 -9.43 7.37 1.77
N ILE A 75 -8.93 6.17 1.53
CA ILE A 75 -8.57 5.65 0.21
C ILE A 75 -9.67 4.68 -0.20
N ARG A 76 -10.47 5.06 -1.20
CA ARG A 76 -11.63 4.26 -1.65
C ARG A 76 -11.25 3.00 -2.43
N ASP A 77 -10.13 3.03 -3.15
CA ASP A 77 -9.61 1.88 -3.89
C ASP A 77 -8.12 1.69 -3.57
N TRP A 78 -7.85 0.90 -2.54
CA TRP A 78 -6.49 0.59 -2.13
C TRP A 78 -5.72 -0.15 -3.20
N ALA A 79 -6.33 -1.16 -3.83
CA ALA A 79 -5.71 -1.93 -4.90
C ALA A 79 -5.09 -1.02 -5.98
N ARG A 80 -5.85 -0.05 -6.53
CA ARG A 80 -5.32 0.92 -7.52
C ARG A 80 -4.22 1.82 -6.93
N THR A 81 -4.41 2.29 -5.71
CA THR A 81 -3.46 3.16 -5.02
C THR A 81 -2.12 2.46 -4.80
N SER A 82 -2.15 1.20 -4.36
CA SER A 82 -0.98 0.38 -4.12
C SER A 82 -0.17 0.16 -5.40
N SER A 83 -0.83 -0.09 -6.54
CA SER A 83 -0.17 -0.16 -7.84
C SER A 83 0.50 1.15 -8.23
N ALA A 84 -0.16 2.29 -7.99
CA ALA A 84 0.42 3.60 -8.28
C ALA A 84 1.68 3.91 -7.45
N ILE A 85 1.73 3.40 -6.22
CA ILE A 85 2.88 3.49 -5.32
C ILE A 85 4.01 2.56 -5.80
N TYR A 86 3.71 1.27 -6.00
CA TYR A 86 4.74 0.23 -6.17
C TYR A 86 5.22 0.00 -7.60
N ILE A 87 4.38 0.21 -8.62
CA ILE A 87 4.74 -0.08 -10.01
C ILE A 87 5.57 1.08 -10.54
N ARG A 88 6.83 0.80 -10.88
CA ARG A 88 7.79 1.74 -11.45
C ARG A 88 8.07 1.44 -12.91
N HIS A 89 8.16 0.15 -13.26
CA HIS A 89 8.54 -0.30 -14.59
C HIS A 89 7.46 -1.14 -15.28
N PRO A 90 7.38 -1.14 -16.62
CA PRO A 90 6.43 -1.96 -17.38
C PRO A 90 6.51 -3.46 -17.05
N SER A 91 7.72 -3.96 -16.75
CA SER A 91 7.94 -5.36 -16.35
C SER A 91 7.19 -5.78 -15.07
N GLN A 92 6.71 -4.81 -14.28
CA GLN A 92 5.96 -5.05 -13.05
C GLN A 92 4.44 -5.05 -13.26
N LEU A 93 3.93 -4.64 -14.44
CA LEU A 93 2.49 -4.48 -14.70
C LEU A 93 1.71 -5.76 -14.45
N ARG A 94 2.19 -6.91 -14.96
CA ARG A 94 1.54 -8.20 -14.73
C ARG A 94 1.40 -8.51 -13.24
N ARG A 95 2.48 -8.37 -12.48
CA ARG A 95 2.47 -8.65 -11.04
C ARG A 95 1.58 -7.65 -10.30
N GLY A 96 1.60 -6.38 -10.70
CA GLY A 96 0.71 -5.36 -10.18
C GLY A 96 -0.77 -5.68 -10.39
N ALA A 97 -1.14 -6.13 -11.59
CA ALA A 97 -2.50 -6.56 -11.90
C ALA A 97 -2.94 -7.77 -11.02
N LEU A 98 -2.05 -8.73 -10.79
CA LEU A 98 -2.31 -9.86 -9.88
C LEU A 98 -2.51 -9.41 -8.43
N PHE A 99 -1.67 -8.50 -7.92
CA PHE A 99 -1.86 -7.91 -6.58
C PHE A 99 -3.18 -7.14 -6.48
N GLU A 100 -3.55 -6.42 -7.54
CA GLU A 100 -4.81 -5.71 -7.61
C GLU A 100 -6.03 -6.63 -7.58
N ALA A 101 -5.96 -7.76 -8.27
CA ALA A 101 -6.99 -8.79 -8.21
C ALA A 101 -7.03 -9.46 -6.83
N ALA A 102 -5.87 -9.75 -6.23
CA ALA A 102 -5.77 -10.36 -4.91
C ALA A 102 -6.39 -9.49 -3.81
N TRP A 103 -6.06 -8.18 -3.79
CA TRP A 103 -6.66 -7.25 -2.83
C TRP A 103 -8.19 -7.23 -2.94
N ARG A 104 -8.73 -7.21 -4.16
CA ARG A 104 -10.19 -7.19 -4.39
C ARG A 104 -10.87 -8.52 -4.04
N SER A 105 -10.20 -9.64 -4.30
CA SER A 105 -10.73 -10.97 -3.98
C SER A 105 -10.80 -11.20 -2.47
N LEU A 106 -9.80 -10.75 -1.73
CA LEU A 106 -9.70 -10.97 -0.28
C LEU A 106 -10.42 -9.90 0.53
N PHE A 107 -10.52 -8.67 0.00
CA PHE A 107 -11.11 -7.52 0.68
C PHE A 107 -12.06 -6.80 -0.29
N PRO A 108 -13.33 -7.25 -0.41
CA PRO A 108 -14.29 -6.70 -1.37
C PRO A 108 -14.53 -5.19 -1.23
N ASP A 109 -14.53 -4.67 0.01
CA ASP A 109 -14.66 -3.23 0.26
C ASP A 109 -13.42 -2.46 -0.21
N ASN A 110 -12.24 -3.08 -0.19
CA ASN A 110 -10.96 -2.57 -0.70
C ASN A 110 -10.61 -1.14 -0.21
N ARG A 111 -11.10 -0.77 0.98
CA ARG A 111 -10.89 0.55 1.60
C ARG A 111 -9.64 0.56 2.46
N ALA A 112 -8.92 1.66 2.41
CA ALA A 112 -7.76 1.93 3.25
C ALA A 112 -7.85 3.34 3.85
N GLU A 113 -6.94 3.64 4.77
CA GLU A 113 -6.78 4.98 5.34
C GLU A 113 -5.33 5.44 5.23
N ALA A 114 -5.12 6.65 4.73
CA ALA A 114 -3.85 7.34 4.80
C ALA A 114 -3.82 8.27 6.01
N TRP A 115 -2.80 8.12 6.85
CA TRP A 115 -2.58 8.87 8.06
C TRP A 115 -1.38 9.78 7.89
N ALA A 116 -1.62 11.08 7.90
CA ALA A 116 -0.61 12.11 7.80
C ALA A 116 0.10 12.28 9.15
N PHE A 117 1.42 12.44 9.13
CA PHE A 117 2.24 12.73 10.30
C PHE A 117 3.45 13.58 9.92
N ASP A 118 4.16 14.13 10.92
CA ASP A 118 5.35 14.95 10.72
C ASP A 118 6.44 14.18 9.94
N PRO A 119 6.87 14.66 8.76
CA PRO A 119 7.94 14.03 7.97
C PRO A 119 9.24 13.78 8.75
N ARG A 120 9.55 14.61 9.74
CA ARG A 120 10.76 14.48 10.57
C ARG A 120 10.76 13.20 11.41
N LEU A 121 9.58 12.65 11.69
CA LEU A 121 9.41 11.40 12.43
C LEU A 121 9.41 10.16 11.51
N HIS A 122 9.57 10.32 10.20
CA HIS A 122 9.54 9.20 9.25
C HIS A 122 10.61 8.16 9.53
N ALA A 123 11.85 8.58 9.81
CA ALA A 123 12.94 7.67 10.14
C ALA A 123 12.61 6.81 11.37
N LEU A 124 11.98 7.40 12.40
CA LEU A 124 11.52 6.69 13.58
C LEU A 124 10.42 5.68 13.23
N VAL A 125 9.40 6.08 12.48
CA VAL A 125 8.33 5.17 12.04
C VAL A 125 8.91 4.01 11.23
N MET A 126 9.88 4.28 10.36
CA MET A 126 10.59 3.28 9.56
C MET A 126 11.39 2.29 10.42
N GLN A 127 12.10 2.77 11.44
CA GLN A 127 12.81 1.93 12.40
C GLN A 127 11.85 0.94 13.10
N HIS A 128 10.62 1.37 13.37
CA HIS A 128 9.59 0.54 14.02
C HIS A 128 8.64 -0.19 13.06
N LYS A 129 8.75 0.02 11.74
CA LYS A 129 7.84 -0.52 10.69
C LYS A 129 7.62 -2.02 10.83
N ARG A 130 8.67 -2.80 11.09
CA ARG A 130 8.58 -4.27 11.26
C ARG A 130 7.73 -4.64 12.48
N CYS A 131 7.93 -3.95 13.60
CA CYS A 131 7.17 -4.18 14.83
C CYS A 131 5.70 -3.75 14.65
N LEU A 132 5.44 -2.62 14.00
CA LEU A 132 4.09 -2.15 13.69
C LEU A 132 3.36 -3.14 12.77
N ARG A 133 4.03 -3.66 11.72
CA ARG A 133 3.49 -4.71 10.85
C ARG A 133 3.18 -5.99 11.60
N ALA A 134 4.08 -6.45 12.47
CA ALA A 134 3.88 -7.67 13.23
C ALA A 134 2.63 -7.62 14.14
N ARG A 135 2.22 -6.43 14.60
CA ARG A 135 1.00 -6.24 15.39
C ARG A 135 -0.28 -6.29 14.57
N LEU A 136 -0.21 -5.93 13.29
CA LEU A 136 -1.36 -5.84 12.39
C LEU A 136 -1.50 -7.08 11.49
N GLY A 137 -0.43 -7.85 11.37
CA GLY A 137 -0.39 -9.04 10.54
C GLY A 137 0.06 -8.78 9.10
N GLU A 138 0.34 -9.87 8.44
CA GLU A 138 0.64 -9.94 7.02
C GLU A 138 0.06 -11.24 6.47
N LEU A 139 -0.27 -11.23 5.19
CA LEU A 139 -0.87 -12.37 4.53
C LEU A 139 0.02 -12.82 3.38
N ALA A 140 0.55 -14.02 3.48
CA ALA A 140 1.23 -14.67 2.36
C ALA A 140 0.18 -15.11 1.34
N VAL A 141 0.40 -14.76 0.07
CA VAL A 141 -0.54 -15.01 -1.01
C VAL A 141 0.19 -15.62 -2.20
N SER A 142 -0.43 -16.60 -2.82
CA SER A 142 -0.03 -17.17 -4.11
C SER A 142 -1.11 -16.88 -5.14
N PHE A 143 -0.74 -16.28 -6.26
CA PHE A 143 -1.61 -15.88 -7.36
C PHE A 143 -1.56 -16.87 -8.55
N GLY A 144 -0.73 -17.91 -8.45
CA GLY A 144 -0.48 -18.82 -9.54
C GLY A 144 0.66 -19.80 -9.25
N PRO A 145 0.95 -20.73 -10.19
CA PRO A 145 1.89 -21.82 -9.96
C PRO A 145 3.36 -21.40 -10.01
N ARG A 146 3.68 -20.20 -10.54
CA ARG A 146 5.07 -19.74 -10.69
C ARG A 146 5.58 -19.21 -9.35
N ALA A 147 6.85 -19.45 -9.02
CA ALA A 147 7.46 -18.90 -7.80
C ALA A 147 7.34 -17.37 -7.69
N LYS A 148 7.39 -16.66 -8.83
CA LYS A 148 7.23 -15.19 -8.91
C LYS A 148 5.79 -14.71 -8.70
N ASP A 149 4.82 -15.62 -8.70
CA ASP A 149 3.40 -15.34 -8.47
C ASP A 149 3.05 -15.43 -6.98
N ARG A 150 4.06 -15.40 -6.11
CA ARG A 150 3.88 -15.31 -4.65
C ARG A 150 4.18 -13.90 -4.16
N GLY A 151 3.54 -13.51 -3.07
CA GLY A 151 3.70 -12.19 -2.48
C GLY A 151 3.20 -12.12 -1.05
N THR A 152 3.38 -10.95 -0.46
CA THR A 152 2.87 -10.65 0.88
C THR A 152 2.01 -9.39 0.82
N LEU A 153 0.78 -9.50 1.31
CA LEU A 153 -0.06 -8.35 1.57
C LEU A 153 0.23 -7.87 3.00
N HIS A 154 0.77 -6.66 3.12
CA HIS A 154 1.03 -6.08 4.43
C HIS A 154 -0.17 -5.25 4.89
N ALA A 155 -0.49 -5.35 6.19
CA ALA A 155 -1.50 -4.51 6.83
C ALA A 155 -1.12 -3.02 6.88
N LEU A 156 0.17 -2.73 6.69
CA LEU A 156 0.76 -1.40 6.83
C LEU A 156 1.74 -1.08 5.69
N HIS A 157 1.48 0.03 5.01
CA HIS A 157 2.44 0.67 4.12
C HIS A 157 3.00 1.95 4.74
N VAL A 158 4.31 2.13 4.59
CA VAL A 158 5.04 3.38 4.86
C VAL A 158 6.08 3.44 3.76
N GLY A 159 6.10 4.52 2.97
CA GLY A 159 7.08 4.72 1.91
C GLY A 159 8.49 4.67 2.49
N ASP A 160 9.46 4.12 1.76
CA ASP A 160 10.85 4.14 2.20
C ASP A 160 11.43 5.56 2.07
N HIS A 161 12.59 5.84 2.67
CA HIS A 161 13.12 7.22 2.74
C HIS A 161 13.24 7.88 1.35
N GLN A 162 13.65 7.13 0.33
CA GLN A 162 13.80 7.64 -1.03
C GLN A 162 12.47 7.93 -1.74
N ASP A 163 11.38 7.36 -1.24
CA ASP A 163 10.07 7.40 -1.89
C ASP A 163 9.03 8.21 -1.11
N ILE A 164 9.36 8.70 0.09
CA ILE A 164 8.40 9.37 0.98
C ILE A 164 7.63 10.50 0.29
N ALA A 165 8.32 11.40 -0.41
CA ALA A 165 7.70 12.52 -1.11
C ALA A 165 6.86 12.05 -2.32
N LYS A 166 7.34 11.03 -3.04
CA LYS A 166 6.62 10.45 -4.18
C LYS A 166 5.33 9.78 -3.72
N ASP A 167 5.40 8.92 -2.71
CA ASP A 167 4.26 8.20 -2.16
C ASP A 167 3.22 9.17 -1.61
N ALA A 168 3.67 10.20 -0.88
CA ALA A 168 2.81 11.26 -0.39
C ALA A 168 2.10 11.99 -1.55
N ARG A 169 2.81 12.40 -2.61
CA ARG A 169 2.18 13.02 -3.79
C ARG A 169 1.15 12.11 -4.47
N VAL A 170 1.42 10.81 -4.56
CA VAL A 170 0.47 9.83 -5.12
C VAL A 170 -0.79 9.73 -4.24
N ILE A 171 -0.61 9.58 -2.93
CA ILE A 171 -1.72 9.51 -1.96
C ILE A 171 -2.56 10.78 -2.03
N GLU A 172 -1.93 11.94 -2.05
CA GLU A 172 -2.61 13.22 -2.17
C GLU A 172 -3.33 13.36 -3.52
N ALA A 173 -2.69 12.97 -4.63
CA ALA A 173 -3.28 12.98 -5.97
C ALA A 173 -4.55 12.14 -6.08
N ILE A 174 -4.64 11.06 -5.31
CA ILE A 174 -5.79 10.15 -5.30
C ILE A 174 -6.86 10.58 -4.29
N THR A 175 -6.47 11.22 -3.18
CA THR A 175 -7.39 11.56 -2.08
C THR A 175 -7.94 12.98 -2.11
N CYS A 176 -7.34 13.88 -2.90
CA CYS A 176 -7.80 15.28 -3.06
C CYS A 176 -8.26 15.62 -4.48
N GLY A 177 -8.67 14.62 -5.27
CA GLY A 177 -9.34 14.81 -6.55
C GLY A 177 -10.78 14.36 -6.44
#